data_AF-A0A524JL49-F1
#
_entry.id   AF-A0A524JL49-F1
#
_cell.length_a   1.000
_cell.length_b   1.000
_cell.length_c   1.000
_cell.angle_alpha   90.00
_cell.angle_beta   90.00
_cell.angle_gamma   90.00
#
_symmetry.space_group_name_H-M   'P 1'
#
loop_
_entity.id
_entity.type
_entity.pdbx_description
1 polymer ?
#
loop_
_entity_poly.entity_id
_entity_poly.type
_entity_poly.pdbx_seq_one_letter_code
_entity_poly.pdbx_strand_id
1 'polypeptide(L)' 'NLDETLIALGISASSNPAAQAAVEKLSELRTCEVHMTHMPTPGDEAGLRKLGVNLTSDPGYSTHTLFAG' A
#
# COMPACT_ATOMS: atom_id res chain seq x y z
N ASN A 1 -0.25 8.40 -0.62
CA ASN A 1 -1.12 7.34 -1.15
C ASN A 1 -0.22 6.18 -1.60
N LEU A 2 -0.56 4.94 -1.29
CA LEU A 2 0.29 3.78 -1.54
C LEU A 2 0.64 3.61 -3.03
N ASP A 3 -0.26 3.95 -3.95
CA ASP A 3 -0.01 3.86 -5.39
C ASP A 3 1.15 4.78 -5.80
N GLU A 4 1.19 6.02 -5.30
CA GLU A 4 2.27 6.98 -5.53
C GLU A 4 3.60 6.48 -4.96
N THR A 5 3.58 5.86 -3.77
CA THR A 5 4.77 5.28 -3.15
C THR A 5 5.33 4.13 -3.98
N LEU A 6 4.47 3.25 -4.51
CA LEU A 6 4.89 2.13 -5.37
C LEU A 6 5.45 2.63 -6.71
N ILE A 7 4.88 3.68 -7.29
CA ILE A 7 5.40 4.32 -8.51
C ILE A 7 6.79 4.93 -8.24
N ALA A 8 6.92 5.70 -7.16
CA ALA A 8 8.20 6.32 -6.79
C ALA A 8 9.28 5.28 -6.50
N LEU A 9 8.91 4.16 -5.88
CA LEU A 9 9.81 3.03 -5.64
C LEU A 9 10.27 2.40 -6.96
N GLY A 10 9.35 2.16 -7.90
CA GLY A 10 9.67 1.61 -9.22
C GLY A 10 10.59 2.51 -10.05
N ILE A 11 10.40 3.83 -10.02
CA ILE A 11 11.30 4.79 -10.66
C ILE A 11 12.69 4.73 -10.02
N SER A 12 12.74 4.73 -8.68
CA SER A 12 13.99 4.70 -7.91
C SER A 12 14.78 3.41 -8.11
N ALA A 13 14.12 2.29 -8.42
CA ALA A 13 14.76 1.01 -8.67
C ALA A 13 15.77 1.07 -9.84
N SER A 14 15.57 1.97 -10.81
CA SER A 14 16.49 2.15 -11.94
C SER A 14 17.88 2.68 -11.56
N SER A 15 17.99 3.37 -10.42
CA SER A 15 19.20 4.07 -9.99
C SER A 15 19.66 3.72 -8.57
N ASN A 16 18.85 2.97 -7.81
CA ASN A 16 19.14 2.56 -6.44
C ASN A 16 18.98 1.04 -6.28
N PRO A 17 20.10 0.30 -6.08
CA PRO A 17 20.06 -1.15 -5.86
C PRO A 17 19.20 -1.59 -4.67
N ALA A 18 19.11 -0.77 -3.62
CA ALA A 18 18.24 -1.07 -2.48
C ALA A 18 16.75 -0.96 -2.84
N ALA A 19 16.39 0.01 -3.69
CA ALA A 19 15.02 0.14 -4.19
C ALA A 19 14.66 -1.04 -5.11
N GLN A 20 15.58 -1.46 -5.98
CA GLN A 20 15.40 -2.66 -6.81
C GLN A 20 15.17 -3.92 -5.95
N ALA A 21 15.99 -4.13 -4.94
CA ALA A 21 15.81 -5.24 -4.01
C ALA A 21 14.45 -5.18 -3.28
N ALA A 22 13.97 -3.99 -2.91
CA ALA A 22 12.65 -3.84 -2.32
C ALA A 22 11.52 -4.20 -3.31
N VAL A 23 11.62 -3.80 -4.58
CA VAL A 23 10.63 -4.16 -5.61
C VAL A 23 10.55 -5.68 -5.81
N GLU A 24 11.68 -6.37 -5.84
CA GLU A 24 11.73 -7.84 -5.99
C GLU A 24 11.01 -8.55 -4.83
N LYS A 25 11.12 -7.97 -3.62
CA LYS A 25 10.49 -8.49 -2.40
C LYS A 25 8.99 -8.21 -2.29
N LEU A 26 8.43 -7.28 -3.06
CA LEU A 26 6.99 -6.99 -3.02
C LEU A 26 6.13 -8.22 -3.33
N SER A 27 6.63 -9.13 -4.18
CA SER A 27 5.93 -10.37 -4.53
C SER A 27 5.72 -11.31 -3.34
N GLU A 28 6.60 -11.24 -2.34
CA GLU A 28 6.55 -12.05 -1.11
C GLU A 28 5.43 -11.60 -0.16
N LEU A 29 4.88 -10.39 -0.36
CA LEU A 29 3.77 -9.86 0.43
C LEU A 29 2.40 -10.44 0.03
N ARG A 30 2.32 -11.17 -1.10
CA ARG A 30 1.07 -11.82 -1.50
C ARG A 30 0.61 -12.75 -0.41
N THR A 31 -0.68 -12.71 -0.09
CA THR A 31 -1.34 -13.49 0.97
C THR A 31 -0.86 -13.21 2.40
N CYS A 32 0.02 -12.22 2.61
CA CYS A 32 0.34 -11.77 3.96
C CYS A 32 -0.85 -11.05 4.59
N GLU A 33 -1.01 -11.23 5.90
CA GLU A 33 -2.00 -10.52 6.70
C GLU A 33 -1.51 -9.12 7.06
N VAL A 34 -2.35 -8.11 6.80
CA VAL A 34 -2.12 -6.72 7.18
C VAL A 34 -3.29 -6.25 8.02
N HIS A 35 -3.00 -5.63 9.15
CA HIS A 35 -4.00 -5.02 10.01
C HIS A 35 -3.75 -3.51 10.13
N MET A 36 -4.83 -2.73 9.99
CA MET A 36 -4.81 -1.28 10.12
C MET A 36 -5.72 -0.83 11.27
N THR A 37 -5.29 0.19 12.02
CA THR A 37 -6.08 0.77 13.12
C THR A 37 -7.28 1.61 12.65
N HIS A 38 -7.40 1.82 11.33
CA HIS A 38 -8.48 2.57 10.68
C HIS A 38 -8.70 1.99 9.28
N MET A 39 -9.92 2.16 8.73
CA MET A 39 -10.25 1.79 7.37
C MET A 39 -9.36 2.56 6.37
N PRO A 40 -8.76 1.87 5.39
CA PRO A 40 -7.92 2.50 4.38
C PRO A 40 -8.71 3.51 3.55
N THR A 41 -8.01 4.50 3.00
CA THR A 41 -8.60 5.34 1.96
C THR A 41 -8.77 4.53 0.67
N PRO A 42 -9.69 4.90 -0.25
CA PRO A 42 -9.86 4.18 -1.52
C PRO A 42 -8.57 4.05 -2.34
N GLY A 43 -7.68 5.05 -2.25
CA GLY A 43 -6.38 5.03 -2.92
C GLY A 43 -5.43 3.99 -2.35
N ASP A 44 -5.28 3.96 -1.02
CA ASP A 44 -4.42 2.99 -0.35
C ASP A 44 -4.99 1.57 -0.48
N GLU A 45 -6.31 1.40 -0.39
CA GLU A 45 -6.98 0.11 -0.58
C GLU A 45 -6.67 -0.48 -1.97
N ALA A 46 -6.75 0.34 -3.03
CA ALA A 46 -6.43 -0.11 -4.37
C ALA A 46 -4.97 -0.60 -4.49
N GLY A 47 -4.02 0.11 -3.85
CA GLY A 47 -2.62 -0.31 -3.79
C GLY A 47 -2.43 -1.62 -3.02
N LEU A 48 -3.06 -1.76 -1.84
CA LEU A 48 -2.98 -2.95 -1.00
C LEU A 48 -3.58 -4.17 -1.72
N ARG A 49 -4.70 -4.00 -2.41
CA ARG A 49 -5.30 -5.04 -3.26
C ARG A 49 -4.37 -5.48 -4.39
N LYS A 50 -3.67 -4.55 -5.04
CA LYS A 50 -2.68 -4.89 -6.10
C LYS A 50 -1.49 -5.67 -5.55
N LEU A 51 -1.05 -5.37 -4.32
CA LEU A 51 -0.02 -6.15 -3.62
C LEU A 51 -0.51 -7.56 -3.25
N GLY A 52 -1.82 -7.77 -3.18
CA GLY A 52 -2.43 -9.08 -2.93
C GLY A 52 -2.34 -9.50 -1.47
N VAL A 53 -2.28 -8.55 -0.53
CA VAL A 53 -2.33 -8.81 0.91
C VAL A 53 -3.77 -9.07 1.38
N ASN A 54 -3.92 -9.79 2.49
CA ASN A 54 -5.17 -9.97 3.19
C ASN A 54 -5.33 -8.84 4.20
N LEU A 55 -6.21 -7.88 3.89
CA LEU A 55 -6.38 -6.68 4.69
C LEU A 55 -7.52 -6.82 5.70
N THR A 56 -7.23 -6.50 6.96
CA THR A 56 -8.21 -6.28 8.03
C THR A 56 -8.05 -4.87 8.59
N SER A 57 -9.12 -4.30 9.15
CA SER A 57 -9.05 -2.97 9.77
C SER A 57 -10.04 -2.82 10.91
N ASP A 58 -9.68 -2.02 11.90
CA ASP A 58 -10.63 -1.55 12.91
C ASP A 58 -11.70 -0.63 12.26
N PRO A 59 -12.93 -0.59 12.80
CA PRO A 59 -14.07 0.08 12.17
C PRO A 59 -14.05 1.63 12.25
N GLY A 60 -12.88 2.27 12.31
CA GLY A 60 -12.73 3.73 12.33
C GLY A 60 -12.40 4.28 10.94
N TYR A 61 -13.05 5.36 10.50
CA TYR A 61 -12.63 6.06 9.28
C TYR A 61 -11.27 6.75 9.47
N SER A 62 -10.42 6.72 8.45
CA SER A 62 -9.11 7.40 8.49
C SER A 62 -9.22 8.93 8.48
N THR A 63 -10.43 9.48 8.24
CA THR A 63 -10.74 10.91 8.21
C THR A 63 -11.98 11.21 9.04
N HIS A 64 -12.08 12.43 9.60
CA HIS A 64 -13.32 12.92 10.25
C HIS A 64 -14.42 13.32 9.24
N THR A 65 -14.17 13.15 7.94
CA THR A 65 -15.07 13.50 6.85
C THR A 65 -15.16 12.34 5.87
N LEU A 66 -16.38 11.94 5.52
CA LEU A 66 -16.67 10.84 4.60
C LEU A 66 -16.29 11.11 3.12
N PHE A 67 -16.09 12.38 2.75
CA PHE A 67 -15.65 12.79 1.42
C PHE A 67 -14.57 13.87 1.56
N ALA A 68 -13.40 13.63 0.96
CA ALA A 68 -12.50 14.71 0.57
C ALA A 68 -12.89 15.07 -0.87
N GLY A 69 -13.33 16.31 -1.08
CA GLY A 69 -13.74 16.81 -2.39
C GLY A 69 -12.60 16.85 -3.40
#